data_AF-A0A8I3AX75-F1
#
_entry.id   AF-A0A8I3AX75-F1
#
_cell.length_a   1.000
_cell.length_b   1.000
_cell.length_c   1.000
_cell.angle_alpha   90.00
_cell.angle_beta   90.00
_cell.angle_gamma   90.00
#
_symmetry.space_group_name_H-M   'P 1'
#
loop_
_entity.id
_entity.type
_entity.pdbx_description
1 polymer ?
#
loop_
_entity_poly.entity_id
_entity_poly.type
_entity_poly.pdbx_seq_one_letter_code
_entity_poly.pdbx_strand_id
1 'polypeptide(L)'
;MEQVFAAVSSLLKLHRETQRRNLGIRTYKVLPLTSASGLIEFVPNTIPLHEFLMPAHERYYPKDLKGSQCRKEISAVQGKSVDARVSAYRKVKERFHPVMKYFFMEYFVDPDEWFVKRTAYTRTTAAISMLGHVLGLGDRHGHNILLDSKTGEVVHIDLGVAFEMGRVLPVPELVPFRLTRDIEDGMGVTKEGVFQRCCEFTLDALREETYSIMTILDVLRYDPLYSWSISPVRLAKLQGGSGDGDDDVAGRGKTRVNEPSEADRALEVVRKKLSKTLSVTATVNDLINQATDERNLAVLYSGWAAYA
;
A
#
# COMPACT_ATOMS: atom_id res chain seq x y z
N MET A 1 7.53 -12.92 -0.67
CA MET A 1 7.56 -11.44 -0.77
C MET A 1 8.12 -10.75 0.47
N GLU A 2 7.69 -11.05 1.70
CA GLU A 2 8.24 -10.41 2.91
C GLU A 2 9.78 -10.40 2.97
N GLN A 3 10.42 -11.51 2.64
CA GLN A 3 11.88 -11.61 2.56
C GLN A 3 12.52 -10.63 1.55
N VAL A 4 11.89 -10.42 0.39
CA VAL A 4 12.37 -9.47 -0.63
C VAL A 4 12.32 -8.05 -0.07
N PHE A 5 11.21 -7.69 0.58
CA PHE A 5 11.05 -6.40 1.24
C PHE A 5 12.10 -6.19 2.33
N ALA A 6 12.36 -7.20 3.17
CA ALA A 6 13.41 -7.15 4.19
C ALA A 6 14.82 -6.97 3.60
N ALA A 7 15.12 -7.67 2.51
CA ALA A 7 16.40 -7.58 1.81
C ALA A 7 16.60 -6.18 1.19
N VAL A 8 15.60 -5.67 0.47
CA VAL A 8 15.63 -4.32 -0.12
C VAL A 8 15.72 -3.25 0.97
N SER A 9 15.02 -3.41 2.10
CA SER A 9 15.14 -2.51 3.24
C SER A 9 16.54 -2.49 3.86
N SER A 10 17.28 -3.60 3.75
CA SER A 10 18.64 -3.68 4.25
C SER A 10 19.61 -2.92 3.33
N LEU A 11 19.35 -2.88 2.02
CA LEU A 11 20.11 -2.05 1.07
C LEU A 11 19.98 -0.56 1.38
N LEU A 12 18.80 -0.11 1.82
CA LEU A 12 18.62 1.29 2.24
C LEU A 12 19.57 1.70 3.38
N LYS A 13 20.08 0.77 4.18
CA LYS A 13 21.01 1.08 5.28
C LYS A 13 22.43 1.39 4.81
N LEU A 14 22.75 1.12 3.53
CA LEU A 14 24.07 1.37 2.94
C LEU A 14 24.28 2.84 2.55
N HIS A 15 23.20 3.60 2.30
CA HIS A 15 23.29 5.00 1.90
C HIS A 15 23.20 5.93 3.12
N ARG A 16 24.02 6.99 3.12
CA ARG A 16 24.13 7.92 4.25
C ARG A 16 22.83 8.67 4.53
N GLU A 17 22.13 9.13 3.49
CA GLU A 17 20.94 9.99 3.66
C GLU A 17 19.74 9.22 4.23
N THR A 18 19.57 7.96 3.83
CA THR A 18 18.56 7.03 4.35
C THR A 18 18.92 6.55 5.75
N GLN A 19 20.19 6.17 5.99
CA GLN A 19 20.67 5.71 7.31
C GLN A 19 20.55 6.81 8.37
N ARG A 20 20.96 8.06 8.08
CA ARG A 20 20.88 9.18 9.03
C ARG A 20 19.46 9.45 9.52
N ARG A 21 18.46 9.10 8.72
CA ARG A 21 17.04 9.33 9.01
C ARG A 21 16.33 8.06 9.46
N ASN A 22 17.04 6.94 9.58
CA ASN A 22 16.49 5.60 9.83
C ASN A 22 15.35 5.26 8.86
N LEU A 23 15.53 5.59 7.57
CA LEU A 23 14.56 5.20 6.54
C LEU A 23 14.66 3.71 6.28
N GLY A 24 13.54 3.03 6.43
CA GLY A 24 13.40 1.60 6.25
C GLY A 24 11.97 1.20 6.45
N ILE A 25 11.71 -0.09 6.28
CA ILE A 25 10.41 -0.67 6.55
C ILE A 25 10.52 -1.60 7.76
N ARG A 26 9.45 -1.65 8.55
CA ARG A 26 9.33 -2.63 9.61
C ARG A 26 8.78 -3.92 9.03
N THR A 27 9.51 -5.01 9.25
CA THR A 27 9.19 -6.35 8.75
C THR A 27 8.69 -7.23 9.89
N TYR A 28 8.05 -8.34 9.54
CA TYR A 28 7.59 -9.36 10.47
C TYR A 28 7.93 -10.75 9.93
N LYS A 29 7.87 -11.77 10.77
CA LYS A 29 8.19 -13.15 10.36
C LYS A 29 6.95 -13.89 9.92
N VAL A 30 7.03 -14.48 8.73
CA VAL A 30 6.04 -15.43 8.21
C VAL A 30 6.77 -16.74 7.94
N LEU A 31 6.31 -17.82 8.59
CA LEU A 31 6.85 -19.16 8.44
C LEU A 31 5.79 -20.07 7.80
N PRO A 32 5.84 -20.30 6.47
CA PRO A 32 4.98 -21.30 5.85
C PRO A 32 5.38 -22.70 6.34
N LEU A 33 4.42 -23.49 6.82
CA LEU A 33 4.66 -24.85 7.31
C LEU A 33 4.16 -25.90 6.32
N THR A 34 2.99 -25.67 5.75
CA THR A 34 2.35 -26.52 4.74
C THR A 34 1.77 -25.66 3.61
N SER A 35 1.14 -26.29 2.62
CA SER A 35 0.43 -25.58 1.55
C SER A 35 -0.80 -24.80 2.04
N ALA A 36 -1.36 -25.14 3.20
CA ALA A 36 -2.60 -24.55 3.73
C ALA A 36 -2.41 -23.84 5.08
N SER A 37 -1.26 -24.02 5.74
CA SER A 37 -1.02 -23.47 7.08
C SER A 37 0.39 -22.93 7.24
N GLY A 38 0.51 -21.90 8.07
CA GLY A 38 1.77 -21.28 8.44
C GLY A 38 1.62 -20.53 9.74
N LEU A 39 2.75 -20.08 10.29
CA LEU A 39 2.80 -19.22 11.46
C LEU A 39 3.12 -17.80 11.02
N ILE A 40 2.34 -16.84 11.51
CA ILE A 40 2.53 -15.41 11.24
C ILE A 40 2.82 -14.74 12.57
N GLU A 41 3.90 -13.97 12.63
CA GLU A 41 4.21 -13.14 13.78
C GLU A 41 3.11 -12.10 13.98
N PHE A 42 2.51 -12.11 15.17
CA PHE A 42 1.62 -11.03 15.59
C PHE A 42 2.47 -9.85 16.04
N VAL A 43 2.43 -8.77 15.27
CA VAL A 43 3.24 -7.58 15.55
C VAL A 43 2.73 -6.94 16.85
N PRO A 44 3.59 -6.75 17.87
CA PRO A 44 3.13 -6.25 19.16
C PRO A 44 2.78 -4.76 19.09
N ASN A 45 1.81 -4.35 19.91
CA ASN A 45 1.36 -2.95 20.07
C ASN A 45 0.83 -2.29 18.79
N THR A 46 0.47 -3.07 17.78
CA THR A 46 -0.08 -2.54 16.54
C THR A 46 -1.59 -2.63 16.49
N ILE A 47 -2.22 -1.63 15.87
CA ILE A 47 -3.67 -1.57 15.63
C ILE A 47 -3.87 -1.38 14.11
N PRO A 48 -4.75 -2.15 13.45
CA PRO A 48 -5.09 -1.90 12.06
C PRO A 48 -5.60 -0.47 11.85
N LEU A 49 -5.17 0.17 10.76
CA LEU A 49 -5.55 1.54 10.43
C LEU A 49 -7.07 1.69 10.37
N HIS A 50 -7.77 0.70 9.80
CA HIS A 50 -9.23 0.70 9.75
C HIS A 50 -9.88 0.67 11.14
N GLU A 51 -9.36 -0.12 12.07
CA GLU A 51 -9.91 -0.28 13.42
C GLU A 51 -9.74 1.00 14.26
N PHE A 52 -8.68 1.77 14.02
CA PHE A 52 -8.54 3.08 14.64
C PHE A 52 -9.43 4.13 13.98
N LEU A 53 -9.40 4.23 12.64
CA LEU A 53 -10.07 5.31 11.92
C LEU A 53 -11.59 5.26 12.02
N MET A 54 -12.23 4.09 11.84
CA MET A 54 -13.70 4.04 11.77
C MET A 54 -14.36 4.55 13.08
N PRO A 55 -13.92 4.14 14.28
CA PRO A 55 -14.43 4.72 15.53
C PRO A 55 -14.02 6.19 15.73
N ALA A 56 -12.80 6.58 15.32
CA ALA A 56 -12.33 7.95 15.47
C ALA A 56 -13.17 8.94 14.65
N HIS A 57 -13.54 8.58 13.42
CA HIS A 57 -14.42 9.39 12.56
C HIS A 57 -15.77 9.67 13.22
N GLU A 58 -16.41 8.64 13.80
CA GLU A 58 -17.70 8.80 14.49
C GLU A 58 -17.59 9.60 15.79
N ARG A 59 -16.44 9.50 16.49
CA ARG A 59 -16.20 10.21 17.75
C ARG A 59 -15.92 11.70 17.56
N TYR A 60 -15.06 12.06 16.60
CA TYR A 60 -14.63 13.44 16.38
C TYR A 60 -15.59 14.25 15.50
N TYR A 61 -16.26 13.59 14.54
CA TYR A 61 -17.25 14.23 13.68
C TYR A 61 -18.58 13.46 13.71
N PRO A 62 -19.38 13.58 14.79
CA PRO A 62 -20.66 12.84 14.91
C PRO A 62 -21.72 13.22 13.86
N LYS A 63 -21.55 14.36 13.17
CA LYS A 63 -22.46 14.84 12.11
C LYS A 63 -22.08 14.34 10.72
N ASP A 64 -20.90 13.74 10.57
CA ASP A 64 -20.41 13.22 9.30
C ASP A 64 -21.07 11.87 8.97
N LEU A 65 -20.86 11.43 7.72
CA LEU A 65 -21.30 10.11 7.28
C LEU A 65 -20.51 9.01 7.99
N LYS A 66 -21.17 7.89 8.31
CA LYS A 66 -20.49 6.71 8.84
C LYS A 66 -19.72 5.98 7.73
N GLY A 67 -18.62 5.30 8.08
CA GLY A 67 -17.84 4.53 7.09
C GLY A 67 -18.66 3.50 6.31
N SER A 68 -19.64 2.86 6.95
CA SER A 68 -20.57 1.92 6.29
C SER A 68 -21.48 2.60 5.26
N GLN A 69 -21.93 3.82 5.52
CA GLN A 69 -22.73 4.64 4.60
C GLN A 69 -21.89 5.09 3.41
N CYS A 70 -20.67 5.59 3.67
CA CYS A 70 -19.71 5.96 2.62
C CYS A 70 -19.42 4.79 1.68
N ARG A 71 -19.16 3.59 2.24
CA ARG A 71 -18.95 2.37 1.45
C ARG A 71 -20.16 2.03 0.59
N LYS A 72 -21.38 2.13 1.14
CA LYS A 72 -22.63 1.83 0.41
C LYS A 72 -22.86 2.82 -0.74
N GLU A 73 -22.66 4.11 -0.51
CA GLU A 73 -22.82 5.15 -1.54
C GLU A 73 -21.84 4.96 -2.71
N ILE A 74 -20.56 4.67 -2.40
CA ILE A 74 -19.54 4.41 -3.43
C ILE A 74 -19.81 3.10 -4.17
N SER A 75 -20.20 2.04 -3.45
CA SER A 75 -20.54 0.76 -4.07
C SER A 75 -21.74 0.89 -5.02
N ALA A 76 -22.73 1.74 -4.71
CA ALA A 76 -23.92 1.95 -5.54
C ALA A 76 -23.61 2.63 -6.89
N VAL A 77 -22.48 3.33 -7.01
CA VAL A 77 -22.05 4.01 -8.24
C VAL A 77 -20.94 3.27 -8.98
N GLN A 78 -20.47 2.13 -8.46
CA GLN A 78 -19.29 1.43 -9.00
C GLN A 78 -19.45 0.99 -10.47
N GLY A 79 -20.68 0.69 -10.90
CA GLY A 79 -21.01 0.34 -12.30
C GLY A 79 -21.41 1.53 -13.20
N LYS A 80 -21.31 2.78 -12.72
CA LYS A 80 -21.67 3.98 -13.48
C LYS A 80 -20.44 4.60 -14.17
N SER A 81 -20.68 5.66 -14.96
CA SER A 81 -19.60 6.42 -15.61
C SER A 81 -18.60 7.01 -14.61
N VAL A 82 -17.37 7.27 -15.08
CA VAL A 82 -16.30 7.85 -14.25
C VAL A 82 -16.73 9.18 -13.64
N ASP A 83 -17.39 10.05 -14.39
CA ASP A 83 -17.86 11.34 -13.87
C ASP A 83 -18.89 11.20 -12.75
N ALA A 84 -19.80 10.23 -12.85
CA ALA A 84 -20.77 9.95 -11.81
C ALA A 84 -20.07 9.43 -10.53
N ARG A 85 -19.04 8.59 -10.69
CA ARG A 85 -18.23 8.09 -9.58
C ARG A 85 -17.44 9.20 -8.89
N VAL A 86 -16.81 10.09 -9.65
CA VAL A 86 -16.09 11.26 -9.14
C VAL A 86 -17.03 12.20 -8.39
N SER A 87 -18.22 12.47 -8.94
CA SER A 87 -19.22 13.31 -8.28
C SER A 87 -19.69 12.71 -6.94
N ALA A 88 -19.96 11.40 -6.90
CA ALA A 88 -20.32 10.72 -5.66
C ALA A 88 -19.18 10.73 -4.65
N TYR A 89 -17.95 10.46 -5.09
CA TYR A 89 -16.76 10.51 -4.25
C TYR A 89 -16.57 11.90 -3.61
N ARG A 90 -16.76 12.98 -4.38
CA ARG A 90 -16.71 14.36 -3.85
C ARG A 90 -17.78 14.64 -2.79
N LYS A 91 -19.03 14.18 -3.02
CA LYS A 91 -20.12 14.33 -2.04
C LYS A 91 -19.80 13.62 -0.72
N VAL A 92 -19.25 12.41 -0.80
CA VAL A 92 -18.80 11.66 0.39
C VAL A 92 -17.63 12.39 1.06
N LYS A 93 -16.65 12.87 0.27
CA LYS A 93 -15.46 13.60 0.72
C LYS A 93 -15.82 14.85 1.54
N GLU A 94 -16.83 15.60 1.11
CA GLU A 94 -17.33 16.80 1.80
C GLU A 94 -17.98 16.52 3.16
N ARG A 95 -18.44 15.28 3.39
CA ARG A 95 -19.14 14.87 4.63
C ARG A 95 -18.37 13.80 5.39
N PHE A 96 -17.07 13.72 5.17
CA PHE A 96 -16.17 12.77 5.83
C PHE A 96 -14.80 13.44 5.98
N HIS A 97 -14.57 14.07 7.12
CA HIS A 97 -13.35 14.84 7.40
C HIS A 97 -12.24 13.94 7.96
N PRO A 98 -10.95 14.18 7.64
CA PRO A 98 -9.87 13.35 8.14
C PRO A 98 -9.63 13.51 9.65
N VAL A 99 -9.28 12.41 10.32
CA VAL A 99 -9.12 12.33 11.80
C VAL A 99 -7.80 11.70 12.24
N MET A 100 -6.93 11.32 11.32
CA MET A 100 -5.72 10.57 11.63
C MET A 100 -4.75 11.33 12.55
N LYS A 101 -4.71 12.68 12.50
CA LYS A 101 -3.89 13.47 13.43
C LYS A 101 -4.21 13.20 14.90
N TYR A 102 -5.45 12.84 15.22
CA TYR A 102 -5.87 12.57 16.59
C TYR A 102 -5.25 11.27 17.13
N PHE A 103 -4.84 10.34 16.26
CA PHE A 103 -4.04 9.17 16.68
C PHE A 103 -2.80 9.62 17.46
N PHE A 104 -2.04 10.54 16.88
CA PHE A 104 -0.82 11.01 17.51
C PHE A 104 -1.09 11.85 18.76
N MET A 105 -2.17 12.63 18.76
CA MET A 105 -2.54 13.48 19.92
C MET A 105 -3.05 12.67 21.12
N GLU A 106 -3.71 11.53 20.88
CA GLU A 106 -4.25 10.68 21.95
C GLU A 106 -3.21 9.74 22.54
N TYR A 107 -2.38 9.13 21.70
CA TYR A 107 -1.41 8.11 22.15
C TYR A 107 -0.10 8.74 22.65
N PHE A 108 0.27 9.91 22.16
CA PHE A 108 1.52 10.61 22.52
C PHE A 108 1.19 11.99 23.08
N VAL A 109 0.96 12.06 24.39
CA VAL A 109 0.56 13.29 25.10
C VAL A 109 1.74 14.26 25.27
N ASP A 110 2.95 13.73 25.42
CA ASP A 110 4.17 14.53 25.52
C ASP A 110 4.52 15.14 24.14
N PRO A 111 4.62 16.47 24.00
CA PRO A 111 4.94 17.12 22.72
C PRO A 111 6.24 16.68 22.07
N ASP A 112 7.27 16.39 22.85
CA ASP A 112 8.57 15.96 22.33
C ASP A 112 8.46 14.56 21.75
N GLU A 113 7.77 13.66 22.46
CA GLU A 113 7.46 12.32 21.98
C GLU A 113 6.55 12.38 20.74
N TRP A 114 5.47 13.14 20.79
CA TRP A 114 4.54 13.34 19.67
C TRP A 114 5.28 13.74 18.39
N PHE A 115 6.20 14.70 18.47
CA PHE A 115 6.94 15.16 17.31
C PHE A 115 7.83 14.05 16.72
N VAL A 116 8.52 13.29 17.58
CA VAL A 116 9.37 12.17 17.16
C VAL A 116 8.54 11.07 16.51
N LYS A 117 7.41 10.68 17.12
CA LYS A 117 6.54 9.59 16.68
C LYS A 117 5.81 9.93 15.38
N ARG A 118 5.32 11.15 15.24
CA ARG A 118 4.75 11.66 13.99
C ARG A 118 5.82 11.72 12.88
N THR A 119 7.06 12.10 13.20
CA THR A 119 8.14 12.09 12.23
C THR A 119 8.49 10.66 11.79
N ALA A 120 8.47 9.68 12.71
CA ALA A 120 8.66 8.26 12.39
C ALA A 120 7.55 7.73 11.48
N TYR A 121 6.29 8.09 11.75
CA TYR A 121 5.15 7.81 10.86
C TYR A 121 5.39 8.28 9.44
N THR A 122 5.76 9.55 9.25
CA THR A 122 5.98 10.12 7.93
C THR A 122 7.14 9.43 7.20
N ARG A 123 8.23 9.12 7.91
CA ARG A 123 9.41 8.45 7.36
C ARG A 123 9.12 7.03 6.90
N THR A 124 8.46 6.24 7.76
CA THR A 124 8.10 4.84 7.44
C THR A 124 7.07 4.77 6.33
N THR A 125 6.09 5.68 6.30
CA THR A 125 5.10 5.80 5.22
C THR A 125 5.76 6.16 3.89
N ALA A 126 6.73 7.08 3.89
CA ALA A 126 7.48 7.44 2.68
C ALA A 126 8.31 6.26 2.14
N ALA A 127 9.02 5.56 3.03
CA ALA A 127 9.86 4.43 2.66
C ALA A 127 9.04 3.28 2.03
N ILE A 128 7.95 2.87 2.69
CA ILE A 128 7.09 1.79 2.17
C ILE A 128 6.33 2.20 0.91
N SER A 129 5.98 3.49 0.75
CA SER A 129 5.34 3.99 -0.48
C SER A 129 6.25 3.87 -1.69
N MET A 130 7.52 4.24 -1.56
CA MET A 130 8.49 4.12 -2.66
C MET A 130 8.86 2.66 -2.94
N LEU A 131 9.10 1.85 -1.90
CA LEU A 131 9.37 0.41 -2.08
C LEU A 131 8.17 -0.31 -2.70
N GLY A 132 6.97 -0.03 -2.20
CA GLY A 132 5.71 -0.57 -2.70
C GLY A 132 5.46 -0.16 -4.15
N HIS A 133 5.76 1.09 -4.52
CA HIS A 133 5.69 1.51 -5.91
C HIS A 133 6.66 0.73 -6.79
N VAL A 134 7.94 0.62 -6.42
CA VAL A 134 8.97 -0.07 -7.22
C VAL A 134 8.59 -1.54 -7.41
N LEU A 135 8.17 -2.23 -6.35
CA LEU A 135 7.80 -3.65 -6.39
C LEU A 135 6.35 -3.90 -6.86
N GLY A 136 5.55 -2.85 -7.11
CA GLY A 136 4.17 -2.98 -7.58
C GLY A 136 3.22 -3.62 -6.56
N LEU A 137 3.36 -3.24 -5.29
CA LEU A 137 2.53 -3.71 -4.18
C LEU A 137 1.10 -3.19 -4.31
N GLY A 138 0.13 -4.10 -4.35
CA GLY A 138 -1.31 -3.81 -4.36
C GLY A 138 -2.03 -4.28 -3.10
N ASP A 139 -3.35 -4.22 -3.09
CA ASP A 139 -4.22 -4.64 -1.99
C ASP A 139 -3.91 -3.92 -0.66
N ARG A 140 -3.70 -2.59 -0.76
CA ARG A 140 -3.33 -1.72 0.36
C ARG A 140 -4.55 -1.07 1.01
N HIS A 141 -5.51 -1.89 1.42
CA HIS A 141 -6.67 -1.42 2.20
C HIS A 141 -6.32 -1.26 3.69
N GLY A 142 -7.18 -0.56 4.45
CA GLY A 142 -6.92 -0.18 5.85
C GLY A 142 -6.70 -1.34 6.84
N HIS A 143 -7.09 -2.58 6.52
CA HIS A 143 -6.75 -3.75 7.35
C HIS A 143 -5.30 -4.26 7.14
N ASN A 144 -4.67 -3.97 6.00
CA ASN A 144 -3.31 -4.43 5.67
C ASN A 144 -2.23 -3.41 6.07
N ILE A 145 -2.63 -2.30 6.69
CA ILE A 145 -1.75 -1.25 7.19
C ILE A 145 -2.00 -1.16 8.68
N LEU A 146 -0.97 -1.46 9.46
CA LEU A 146 -1.01 -1.41 10.91
C LEU A 146 -0.25 -0.18 11.40
N LEU A 147 -0.74 0.40 12.50
CA LEU A 147 -0.12 1.52 13.20
C LEU A 147 0.46 1.02 14.52
N ASP A 148 1.74 1.26 14.77
CA ASP A 148 2.33 0.98 16.08
C ASP A 148 2.01 2.09 17.07
N SER A 149 1.23 1.76 18.10
CA SER A 149 0.85 2.67 19.19
C SER A 149 2.01 3.10 20.10
N LYS A 150 3.16 2.43 20.03
CA LYS A 150 4.36 2.76 20.79
C LYS A 150 5.38 3.54 19.99
N THR A 151 5.63 3.19 18.72
CA THR A 151 6.67 3.83 17.91
C THR A 151 6.13 4.85 16.91
N GLY A 152 4.82 4.84 16.62
CA GLY A 152 4.20 5.66 15.58
C GLY A 152 4.53 5.20 14.15
N GLU A 153 5.28 4.12 13.99
CA GLU A 153 5.64 3.57 12.69
C GLU A 153 4.47 2.84 12.03
N VAL A 154 4.45 2.84 10.69
CA VAL A 154 3.50 2.03 9.92
C VAL A 154 4.11 0.68 9.55
N VAL A 155 3.31 -0.37 9.65
CA VAL A 155 3.69 -1.73 9.26
C VAL A 155 2.71 -2.22 8.21
N HIS A 156 3.21 -2.60 7.04
CA HIS A 156 2.38 -3.20 6.00
C HIS A 156 2.43 -4.72 6.15
N ILE A 157 1.26 -5.35 6.26
CA ILE A 157 1.12 -6.80 6.33
C ILE A 157 0.50 -7.35 5.05
N ASP A 158 0.53 -8.67 4.88
CA ASP A 158 0.02 -9.39 3.72
C ASP A 158 0.53 -8.80 2.38
N LEU A 159 1.83 -8.90 2.13
CA LEU A 159 2.47 -8.40 0.90
C LEU A 159 2.27 -9.35 -0.31
N GLY A 160 1.14 -10.05 -0.36
CA GLY A 160 0.88 -11.13 -1.31
C GLY A 160 0.51 -10.68 -2.73
N VAL A 161 0.05 -9.44 -2.91
CA VAL A 161 -0.25 -8.85 -4.22
C VAL A 161 0.90 -7.92 -4.61
N ALA A 162 1.83 -8.40 -5.43
CA ALA A 162 3.01 -7.66 -5.87
C ALA A 162 3.10 -7.61 -7.40
N PHE A 163 4.11 -6.93 -7.93
CA PHE A 163 4.44 -6.88 -9.36
C PHE A 163 3.27 -6.46 -10.26
N GLU A 164 2.56 -5.39 -9.89
CA GLU A 164 1.43 -4.80 -10.64
C GLU A 164 0.18 -5.66 -10.72
N MET A 165 0.10 -6.77 -9.99
CA MET A 165 -1.07 -7.64 -10.05
C MET A 165 -2.36 -6.95 -9.57
N GLY A 166 -2.26 -5.88 -8.75
CA GLY A 166 -3.39 -5.04 -8.36
C GLY A 166 -4.11 -4.36 -9.54
N ARG A 167 -3.44 -4.18 -10.67
CA ARG A 167 -4.04 -3.62 -11.90
C ARG A 167 -4.81 -4.64 -12.73
N VAL A 168 -4.63 -5.93 -12.46
CA VAL A 168 -5.29 -7.05 -13.15
C VAL A 168 -6.59 -7.46 -12.44
N LEU A 169 -6.87 -6.89 -11.26
CA LEU A 169 -8.11 -7.11 -10.53
C LEU A 169 -9.34 -6.63 -11.33
N PRO A 170 -10.54 -7.24 -11.13
CA PRO A 170 -11.76 -6.82 -11.82
C PRO A 170 -12.06 -5.32 -11.70
N VAL A 171 -11.81 -4.74 -10.53
CA VAL A 171 -11.67 -3.29 -10.33
C VAL A 171 -10.19 -2.97 -10.10
N PRO A 172 -9.47 -2.44 -11.10
CA PRO A 172 -8.05 -2.18 -11.00
C PRO A 172 -7.70 -1.15 -9.92
N GLU A 173 -6.58 -1.38 -9.22
CA GLU A 173 -5.94 -0.37 -8.39
C GLU A 173 -5.05 0.53 -9.26
N LEU A 174 -5.53 1.76 -9.53
CA LEU A 174 -4.85 2.71 -10.42
C LEU A 174 -3.86 3.64 -9.70
N VAL A 175 -3.84 3.62 -8.37
CA VAL A 175 -2.92 4.43 -7.55
C VAL A 175 -1.60 3.68 -7.32
N PRO A 176 -0.45 4.39 -7.29
CA PRO A 176 0.86 3.75 -7.10
C PRO A 176 1.12 3.27 -5.67
N PHE A 177 0.48 3.90 -4.68
CA PHE A 177 0.50 3.54 -3.26
C PHE A 177 -0.68 4.22 -2.54
N ARG A 178 -0.96 3.82 -1.30
CA ARG A 178 -2.02 4.43 -0.49
C ARG A 178 -1.53 5.77 0.09
N LEU A 179 -2.08 6.88 -0.39
CA LEU A 179 -1.92 8.20 0.19
C LEU A 179 -3.28 8.92 0.18
N THR A 180 -4.16 8.52 1.09
CA THR A 180 -5.50 9.12 1.26
C THR A 180 -5.44 10.31 2.22
N ARG A 181 -6.56 11.01 2.38
CA ARG A 181 -6.63 12.22 3.24
C ARG A 181 -6.31 11.93 4.70
N ASP A 182 -6.73 10.77 5.22
CA ASP A 182 -6.36 10.38 6.58
C ASP A 182 -4.84 10.19 6.70
N ILE A 183 -4.21 9.52 5.73
CA ILE A 183 -2.75 9.35 5.75
C ILE A 183 -2.03 10.69 5.66
N GLU A 184 -2.52 11.62 4.83
CA GLU A 184 -1.98 12.98 4.73
C GLU A 184 -2.16 13.78 6.04
N ASP A 185 -3.35 13.73 6.66
CA ASP A 185 -3.65 14.44 7.92
C ASP A 185 -2.76 13.95 9.08
N GLY A 186 -2.39 12.67 9.09
CA GLY A 186 -1.43 12.10 10.03
C GLY A 186 -0.01 12.67 9.93
N MET A 187 0.37 13.24 8.78
CA MET A 187 1.69 13.88 8.61
C MET A 187 1.75 15.30 9.19
N GLY A 188 0.60 15.91 9.45
CA GLY A 188 0.46 17.28 9.92
C GLY A 188 0.08 18.25 8.80
N VAL A 189 0.39 19.53 9.00
CA VAL A 189 -0.11 20.62 8.12
C VAL A 189 0.59 20.65 6.75
N THR A 190 1.81 20.14 6.66
CA THR A 190 2.63 20.22 5.44
C THR A 190 2.86 18.86 4.81
N LYS A 191 2.17 18.57 3.70
CA LYS A 191 2.46 17.45 2.80
C LYS A 191 3.83 17.62 2.14
N GLU A 192 4.09 18.84 1.69
CA GLU A 192 5.35 19.28 1.08
C GLU A 192 6.37 19.50 2.20
N GLY A 193 7.29 18.55 2.36
CA GLY A 193 8.24 18.60 3.46
C GLY A 193 8.89 17.25 3.70
N VAL A 194 8.70 16.71 4.91
CA VAL A 194 9.38 15.48 5.35
C VAL A 194 9.01 14.30 4.46
N PHE A 195 7.74 14.13 4.09
CA PHE A 195 7.29 13.02 3.25
C PHE A 195 7.97 13.02 1.89
N GLN A 196 7.85 14.11 1.14
CA GLN A 196 8.44 14.25 -0.19
C GLN A 196 9.97 14.07 -0.17
N ARG A 197 10.68 14.70 0.77
CA ARG A 197 12.14 14.56 0.91
C ARG A 197 12.54 13.12 1.25
N CYS A 198 11.79 12.43 2.10
CA CYS A 198 12.05 11.03 2.42
C CYS A 198 11.76 10.11 1.23
N CYS A 199 10.72 10.39 0.44
CA CYS A 199 10.46 9.69 -0.81
C CYS A 199 11.61 9.89 -1.81
N GLU A 200 12.12 11.11 -1.96
CA GLU A 200 13.27 11.40 -2.81
C GLU A 200 14.51 10.62 -2.38
N PHE A 201 14.91 10.69 -1.10
CA PHE A 201 16.07 9.95 -0.60
C PHE A 201 15.91 8.42 -0.74
N THR A 202 14.70 7.91 -0.53
CA THR A 202 14.43 6.47 -0.68
C THR A 202 14.52 6.04 -2.14
N LEU A 203 13.87 6.79 -3.06
CA LEU A 203 13.89 6.46 -4.48
C LEU A 203 15.29 6.59 -5.08
N ASP A 204 16.05 7.60 -4.67
CA ASP A 204 17.43 7.78 -5.10
C ASP A 204 18.31 6.59 -4.71
N ALA A 205 18.27 6.18 -3.44
CA ALA A 205 18.98 4.99 -2.96
C ALA A 205 18.55 3.71 -3.71
N LEU A 206 17.26 3.51 -3.96
CA LEU A 206 16.77 2.36 -4.72
C LEU A 206 17.28 2.36 -6.18
N ARG A 207 17.38 3.53 -6.81
CA ARG A 207 17.91 3.68 -8.18
C ARG A 207 19.43 3.47 -8.24
N GLU A 208 20.16 3.82 -7.19
CA GLU A 208 21.58 3.48 -7.04
C GLU A 208 21.78 1.96 -6.92
N GLU A 209 20.95 1.28 -6.13
CA GLU A 209 21.01 -0.16 -5.87
C GLU A 209 20.23 -1.03 -6.88
N THR A 210 20.02 -0.54 -8.10
CA THR A 210 19.23 -1.24 -9.13
C THR A 210 19.77 -2.66 -9.39
N TYR A 211 21.10 -2.82 -9.46
CA TYR A 211 21.73 -4.12 -9.70
C TYR A 211 21.48 -5.11 -8.55
N SER A 212 21.61 -4.65 -7.31
CA SER A 212 21.39 -5.44 -6.10
C SER A 212 19.92 -5.88 -5.99
N ILE A 213 18.98 -4.97 -6.25
CA ILE A 213 17.54 -5.26 -6.26
C ILE A 213 17.22 -6.30 -7.34
N MET A 214 17.74 -6.12 -8.55
CA MET A 214 17.53 -7.09 -9.64
C MET A 214 18.07 -8.46 -9.30
N THR A 215 19.25 -8.54 -8.68
CA THR A 215 19.83 -9.82 -8.24
C THR A 215 18.91 -10.54 -7.23
N ILE A 216 18.33 -9.82 -6.27
CA ILE A 216 17.37 -10.39 -5.30
C ILE A 216 16.13 -10.92 -6.03
N LEU A 217 15.63 -10.17 -7.02
CA LEU A 217 14.45 -10.56 -7.78
C LEU A 217 14.72 -11.71 -8.76
N ASP A 218 15.94 -11.82 -9.29
CA ASP A 218 16.37 -12.95 -10.12
C ASP A 218 16.40 -14.25 -9.30
N VAL A 219 16.76 -14.21 -8.01
CA VAL A 219 16.61 -15.38 -7.14
C VAL A 219 15.15 -15.81 -7.04
N LEU A 220 14.22 -14.85 -6.89
CA LEU A 220 12.77 -15.14 -6.87
C LEU A 220 12.26 -15.67 -8.20
N ARG A 221 12.82 -15.21 -9.32
CA ARG A 221 12.47 -15.69 -10.68
C ARG A 221 12.68 -17.18 -10.85
N TYR A 222 13.74 -17.73 -10.25
CA TYR A 222 14.08 -19.15 -10.35
C TYR A 222 13.45 -20.00 -9.23
N ASP A 223 12.62 -19.43 -8.36
CA ASP A 223 11.86 -20.19 -7.38
C ASP A 223 10.71 -20.96 -8.08
N PRO A 224 10.73 -22.30 -8.10
CA PRO A 224 9.72 -23.11 -8.79
C PRO A 224 8.35 -23.06 -8.11
N LEU A 225 8.27 -22.66 -6.84
CA LEU A 225 7.02 -22.60 -6.07
C LEU A 225 6.37 -21.22 -6.11
N TYR A 226 7.09 -20.19 -6.55
CA TYR A 226 6.52 -18.86 -6.69
C TYR A 226 5.65 -18.75 -7.94
N SER A 227 4.42 -18.27 -7.77
CA SER A 227 3.51 -18.01 -8.89
C SER A 227 3.52 -16.53 -9.28
N TRP A 228 3.86 -16.26 -10.55
CA TRP A 228 3.91 -14.92 -11.15
C TRP A 228 2.56 -14.44 -11.69
N SER A 229 1.49 -15.23 -11.48
CA SER A 229 0.11 -14.88 -11.80
C SER A 229 -0.78 -15.06 -10.56
N ILE A 230 -1.84 -14.24 -10.43
CA ILE A 230 -2.83 -14.43 -9.38
C ILE A 230 -3.85 -15.48 -9.83
N SER A 231 -4.11 -16.47 -8.97
CA SER A 231 -5.16 -17.45 -9.22
C SER A 231 -6.55 -16.78 -9.29
N PRO A 232 -7.43 -17.18 -10.22
CA PRO A 232 -8.79 -16.63 -10.34
C PRO A 232 -9.59 -16.70 -9.04
N VAL A 233 -9.38 -17.74 -8.23
CA VAL A 233 -10.01 -17.91 -6.91
C VAL A 233 -9.58 -16.80 -5.94
N ARG A 234 -8.29 -16.43 -5.94
CA ARG A 234 -7.79 -15.33 -5.11
C ARG A 234 -8.29 -13.98 -5.62
N LEU A 235 -8.35 -13.78 -6.94
CA LEU A 235 -8.94 -12.57 -7.54
C LEU A 235 -10.40 -12.35 -7.09
N ALA A 236 -11.22 -13.41 -7.11
CA ALA A 236 -12.62 -13.33 -6.69
C ALA A 236 -12.78 -13.01 -5.20
N LYS A 237 -11.96 -13.63 -4.33
CA LYS A 237 -12.01 -13.40 -2.88
C LYS A 237 -11.62 -11.97 -2.49
N LEU A 238 -10.61 -11.39 -3.13
CA LEU A 238 -10.10 -10.05 -2.79
C LEU A 238 -11.13 -8.92 -2.99
N GLN A 239 -12.09 -9.08 -3.92
CA GLN A 239 -13.12 -8.07 -4.20
C GLN A 239 -14.54 -8.48 -3.78
N GLY A 240 -14.64 -9.47 -2.88
CA GLY A 240 -15.90 -9.87 -2.26
C GLY A 240 -16.84 -10.62 -3.20
N GLY A 241 -16.32 -11.26 -4.25
CA GLY A 241 -17.07 -12.29 -4.97
C GLY A 241 -17.29 -13.47 -4.03
N SER A 242 -18.55 -13.84 -3.78
CA SER A 242 -18.90 -15.08 -3.10
C SER A 242 -18.16 -16.22 -3.80
N GLY A 243 -17.19 -16.83 -3.11
CA GLY A 243 -16.51 -18.03 -3.57
C GLY A 243 -17.40 -19.26 -3.39
N ASP A 244 -18.61 -19.18 -3.94
CA ASP A 244 -19.61 -20.27 -3.99
C ASP A 244 -19.87 -20.65 -5.46
N GLY A 245 -18.81 -20.57 -6.26
CA GLY A 245 -18.75 -21.15 -7.60
C GLY A 245 -18.11 -22.51 -7.47
N ASP A 246 -18.95 -23.52 -7.67
CA ASP A 246 -18.67 -24.93 -7.88
C ASP A 246 -17.27 -25.20 -8.46
N ASP A 247 -16.67 -26.31 -8.04
CA ASP A 247 -15.34 -26.82 -8.41
C ASP A 247 -15.29 -27.31 -9.88
N ASP A 248 -16.03 -26.66 -10.79
CA ASP A 248 -16.33 -27.14 -12.15
C ASP A 248 -15.85 -26.18 -13.26
N VAL A 249 -14.68 -25.55 -13.06
CA VAL A 249 -13.91 -24.91 -14.16
C VAL A 249 -12.68 -25.76 -14.52
N ALA A 250 -12.84 -27.08 -14.51
CA ALA A 250 -11.85 -28.04 -15.02
C ALA A 250 -11.81 -28.13 -16.57
N GLY A 251 -12.34 -27.13 -17.30
CA GLY A 251 -12.60 -27.23 -18.75
C GLY A 251 -12.01 -26.14 -19.66
N ARG A 252 -11.35 -25.09 -19.14
CA ARG A 252 -10.63 -24.11 -19.98
C ARG A 252 -9.14 -24.39 -19.88
N GLY A 253 -8.54 -24.72 -21.03
CA GLY A 253 -7.22 -25.34 -21.18
C GLY A 253 -6.16 -24.81 -20.22
N LYS A 254 -5.34 -25.74 -19.70
CA LYS A 254 -4.12 -25.50 -18.92
C LYS A 254 -3.20 -24.52 -19.67
N THR A 255 -3.47 -23.23 -19.55
CA THR A 255 -2.48 -22.19 -19.81
C THR A 255 -1.41 -22.43 -18.75
N ARG A 256 -0.15 -22.57 -19.15
CA ARG A 256 0.94 -22.82 -18.21
C ARG A 256 0.97 -21.67 -17.21
N VAL A 257 0.52 -21.90 -15.98
CA VAL A 257 0.75 -20.99 -14.86
C VAL A 257 2.27 -20.84 -14.73
N ASN A 258 2.78 -19.62 -14.76
CA ASN A 258 4.20 -19.29 -14.94
C ASN A 258 4.77 -19.58 -16.34
N GLU A 259 4.26 -18.91 -17.38
CA GLU A 259 5.09 -18.74 -18.57
C GLU A 259 6.34 -17.93 -18.19
N PRO A 260 7.55 -18.31 -18.65
CA PRO A 260 8.79 -17.54 -18.38
C PRO A 260 8.64 -16.04 -18.68
N SER A 261 7.78 -15.73 -19.66
CA SER A 261 7.36 -14.39 -20.09
C SER A 261 6.72 -13.55 -18.98
N GLU A 262 5.96 -14.13 -18.04
CA GLU A 262 5.26 -13.36 -16.99
C GLU A 262 6.25 -12.78 -15.96
N ALA A 263 7.22 -13.59 -15.55
CA ALA A 263 8.30 -13.17 -14.67
C ALA A 263 9.18 -12.11 -15.35
N ASP A 264 9.57 -12.35 -16.60
CA ASP A 264 10.34 -11.38 -17.40
C ASP A 264 9.62 -10.04 -17.51
N ARG A 265 8.31 -10.06 -17.81
CA ARG A 265 7.49 -8.85 -17.89
C ARG A 265 7.44 -8.11 -16.54
N ALA A 266 7.24 -8.82 -15.44
CA ALA A 266 7.20 -8.23 -14.11
C ALA A 266 8.53 -7.55 -13.75
N LEU A 267 9.65 -8.23 -13.98
CA LEU A 267 10.98 -7.70 -13.69
C LEU A 267 11.34 -6.51 -14.58
N GLU A 268 10.95 -6.53 -15.86
CA GLU A 268 11.19 -5.42 -16.76
C GLU A 268 10.40 -4.17 -16.36
N VAL A 269 9.20 -4.33 -15.79
CA VAL A 269 8.44 -3.20 -15.19
C VAL A 269 9.20 -2.63 -14.00
N VAL A 270 9.74 -3.47 -13.11
CA VAL A 270 10.55 -3.00 -11.98
C VAL A 270 11.79 -2.26 -12.49
N ARG A 271 12.46 -2.78 -13.53
CA ARG A 271 13.63 -2.16 -14.16
C ARG A 271 13.29 -0.77 -14.68
N LYS A 272 12.16 -0.65 -15.37
CA LYS A 272 11.69 0.62 -15.92
C LYS A 272 11.39 1.64 -14.82
N LYS A 273 10.81 1.22 -13.69
CA LYS A 273 10.54 2.11 -12.54
C LYS A 273 11.82 2.60 -11.85
N LEU A 274 12.86 1.78 -11.85
CA LEU A 274 14.19 2.13 -11.35
C LEU A 274 15.06 2.89 -12.38
N SER A 275 14.53 3.18 -13.57
CA SER A 275 15.28 3.94 -14.58
C SER A 275 15.58 5.37 -14.12
N LYS A 276 16.75 5.88 -14.53
CA LYS A 276 17.22 7.24 -14.22
C LYS A 276 16.80 8.28 -15.28
N THR A 277 15.83 7.95 -16.14
CA THR A 277 15.46 8.79 -17.29
C THR A 277 14.81 10.11 -16.87
N LEU A 278 13.98 10.09 -15.82
CA LEU A 278 13.43 11.29 -15.18
C LEU A 278 14.19 11.56 -13.87
N SER A 279 14.29 12.84 -13.50
CA SER A 279 14.84 13.21 -12.19
C SER A 279 14.03 12.62 -11.04
N VAL A 280 14.70 12.34 -9.93
CA VAL A 280 14.07 11.75 -8.73
C VAL A 280 12.90 12.61 -8.26
N THR A 281 13.11 13.93 -8.13
CA THR A 281 12.06 14.88 -7.74
C THR A 281 10.87 14.88 -8.70
N ALA A 282 11.10 14.84 -10.03
CA ALA A 282 10.01 14.80 -10.99
C ALA A 282 9.21 13.49 -10.87
N THR A 283 9.89 12.35 -10.70
CA THR A 283 9.22 11.06 -10.50
C THR A 283 8.41 11.05 -9.20
N VAL A 284 8.98 11.51 -8.08
CA VAL A 284 8.26 11.56 -6.79
C VAL A 284 7.03 12.45 -6.88
N ASN A 285 7.13 13.63 -7.52
CA ASN A 285 6.00 14.53 -7.69
C ASN A 285 4.88 13.92 -8.53
N ASP A 286 5.23 13.27 -9.64
CA ASP A 286 4.26 12.58 -10.49
C ASP A 286 3.54 11.46 -9.72
N LEU A 287 4.28 10.65 -8.96
CA LEU A 287 3.69 9.58 -8.14
C LEU A 287 2.76 10.09 -7.04
N ILE A 288 3.16 11.18 -6.36
CA ILE A 288 2.32 11.80 -5.32
C ILE A 288 1.04 12.38 -5.94
N ASN A 289 1.15 13.03 -7.10
CA ASN A 289 -0.01 13.57 -7.82
C ASN A 289 -0.97 12.44 -8.22
N GLN A 290 -0.45 11.34 -8.77
CA GLN A 290 -1.26 10.18 -9.15
C GLN A 290 -1.93 9.50 -7.95
N ALA A 291 -1.22 9.38 -6.82
CA ALA A 291 -1.73 8.75 -5.59
C ALA A 291 -2.86 9.56 -4.94
N THR A 292 -2.90 10.87 -5.17
CA THR A 292 -3.83 11.81 -4.50
C THR A 292 -4.87 12.39 -5.45
N ASP A 293 -4.81 12.05 -6.73
CA ASP A 293 -5.78 12.44 -7.74
C ASP A 293 -7.16 11.86 -7.41
N GLU A 294 -8.14 12.74 -7.26
CA GLU A 294 -9.53 12.40 -7.01
C GLU A 294 -10.12 11.49 -8.09
N ARG A 295 -9.70 11.67 -9.34
CA ARG A 295 -10.18 10.83 -10.46
C ARG A 295 -9.71 9.40 -10.31
N ASN A 296 -8.46 9.18 -9.89
CA ASN A 296 -7.91 7.86 -9.64
C ASN A 296 -8.51 7.24 -8.38
N LEU A 297 -8.68 8.03 -7.30
CA LEU A 297 -9.24 7.54 -6.04
C LEU A 297 -10.72 7.16 -6.15
N ALA A 298 -11.51 7.92 -6.92
CA ALA A 298 -12.95 7.66 -7.11
C ALA A 298 -13.24 6.35 -7.88
N VAL A 299 -12.28 5.87 -8.68
CA VAL A 299 -12.45 4.66 -9.48
C VAL A 299 -11.97 3.38 -8.79
N LEU A 300 -11.44 3.48 -7.57
CA LEU A 300 -11.03 2.33 -6.76
C LEU A 300 -12.23 1.50 -6.26
N TYR A 301 -11.92 0.27 -5.85
CA TYR A 301 -12.88 -0.63 -5.22
C TYR A 301 -13.38 -0.05 -3.89
N SER A 302 -14.69 -0.15 -3.61
CA SER A 302 -15.30 0.44 -2.41
C SER A 302 -14.70 -0.08 -1.08
N GLY A 303 -14.22 -1.33 -1.05
CA GLY A 303 -13.54 -1.93 0.11
C GLY A 303 -12.13 -1.40 0.35
N TRP A 304 -11.49 -0.79 -0.66
CA TRP A 304 -10.22 -0.08 -0.47
C TRP A 304 -10.38 1.18 0.39
N ALA A 305 -11.62 1.68 0.53
CA ALA A 305 -12.01 2.81 1.36
C ALA A 305 -11.16 4.07 1.08
N ALA A 306 -11.20 4.55 -0.17
CA ALA A 306 -10.43 5.72 -0.60
C ALA A 306 -10.87 7.04 0.04
N TYR A 307 -12.09 7.08 0.57
CA TYR A 307 -12.65 8.24 1.26
C TYR A 307 -12.00 8.50 2.63
N ALA A 308 -11.38 7.47 3.23
CA ALA A 308 -10.62 7.52 4.47
C ALA A 308 -9.12 7.68 4.19
#